data_AF-A0A4U0NRT4-F1
#
_entry.id   AF-A0A4U0NRT4-F1
#
_cell.length_a   1.000
_cell.length_b   1.000
_cell.length_c   1.000
_cell.angle_alpha   90.00
_cell.angle_beta   90.00
_cell.angle_gamma   90.00
#
_symmetry.space_group_name_H-M   'P 1'
#
loop_
_entity.id
_entity.type
_entity.pdbx_description
1 polymer ?
#
loop_
_entity_poly.entity_id
_entity_poly.type
_entity_poly.pdbx_seq_one_letter_code
_entity_poly.pdbx_strand_id
1 'polypeptide(L)'
;MIRKLPRCALAAVAAAAAGLGCLAAAPPARASQPALEHCVLALDTGRQTCYGNFSAAISTASGGRITDAPDNLKAASGGSGLQELRAETSRLMEDVGGANGDVIIGTFFTDKDYGGTTLTLTGSHPCRGNGASDFAVNLDEWSDVISSVQPWANCWINLFSEANLGGDRDGPIKAPTPDIGPFMNDRARSVRFD
;
A
#
# COMPACT_ATOMS: atom_id res chain seq x y z
N MET A 1 -14.74 -55.45 -31.91
CA MET A 1 -14.95 -56.15 -30.62
C MET A 1 -15.65 -55.16 -29.69
N ILE A 2 -16.99 -55.04 -29.64
CA ILE A 2 -18.04 -55.87 -29.01
C ILE A 2 -17.89 -56.02 -27.48
N ARG A 3 -18.68 -55.19 -26.77
CA ARG A 3 -19.49 -55.40 -25.52
C ARG A 3 -18.72 -55.67 -24.20
N LYS A 4 -19.15 -55.18 -23.02
CA LYS A 4 -20.51 -55.20 -22.43
C LYS A 4 -20.69 -54.14 -21.31
N LEU A 5 -21.83 -53.43 -21.31
CA LEU A 5 -22.61 -52.95 -20.14
C LEU A 5 -23.54 -54.11 -19.68
N PRO A 6 -24.05 -54.22 -18.42
CA PRO A 6 -25.14 -53.39 -17.84
C PRO A 6 -25.07 -53.29 -16.27
N ARG A 7 -25.95 -52.71 -15.43
CA ARG A 7 -27.43 -52.52 -15.33
C ARG A 7 -27.67 -51.30 -14.40
N CYS A 8 -28.51 -50.31 -14.72
CA CYS A 8 -29.98 -50.25 -14.59
C CYS A 8 -30.55 -50.59 -13.19
N ALA A 9 -31.00 -49.56 -12.49
CA ALA A 9 -32.20 -49.61 -11.64
C ALA A 9 -32.96 -48.27 -11.77
N LEU A 10 -34.20 -48.37 -12.26
CA LEU A 10 -35.21 -47.31 -12.39
C LEU A 10 -36.24 -47.48 -11.26
N ALA A 11 -36.72 -46.37 -10.70
CA ALA A 11 -38.08 -46.17 -10.17
C ALA A 11 -38.28 -44.65 -9.95
N ALA A 12 -38.97 -43.91 -10.83
CA ALA A 12 -40.43 -43.73 -10.97
C ALA A 12 -41.08 -42.99 -9.77
N VAL A 13 -41.17 -41.64 -9.81
CA VAL A 13 -42.33 -40.77 -10.19
C VAL A 13 -43.23 -40.38 -9.00
N ALA A 14 -43.30 -39.07 -8.72
CA ALA A 14 -44.53 -38.41 -8.27
C ALA A 14 -44.49 -36.91 -8.64
N ALA A 15 -45.58 -36.44 -9.26
CA ALA A 15 -45.77 -35.11 -9.83
C ALA A 15 -46.39 -34.13 -8.83
N ALA A 16 -46.13 -32.82 -8.99
CA ALA A 16 -47.13 -31.76 -9.20
C ALA A 16 -46.67 -30.37 -8.72
N ALA A 17 -46.73 -29.42 -9.67
CA ALA A 17 -47.11 -28.00 -9.54
C ALA A 17 -46.50 -27.09 -8.46
N ALA A 18 -45.73 -26.09 -8.91
CA ALA A 18 -45.97 -24.67 -8.64
C ALA A 18 -45.00 -23.82 -9.48
N GLY A 19 -45.50 -22.75 -10.09
CA GLY A 19 -44.70 -21.87 -10.94
C GLY A 19 -43.52 -21.25 -10.20
N LEU A 20 -42.36 -21.21 -10.86
CA LEU A 20 -41.24 -20.38 -10.45
C LEU A 20 -40.90 -19.45 -11.61
N GLY A 21 -41.18 -18.16 -11.39
CA GLY A 21 -40.67 -17.10 -12.23
C GLY A 21 -39.15 -17.20 -12.34
N CYS A 22 -38.63 -16.86 -13.51
CA CYS A 22 -37.21 -16.71 -13.74
C CYS A 22 -36.66 -15.63 -12.79
N LEU A 23 -36.17 -16.03 -11.63
CA LEU A 23 -35.22 -15.24 -10.88
C LEU A 23 -33.92 -15.29 -11.68
N ALA A 24 -33.73 -14.33 -12.57
CA ALA A 24 -32.43 -14.00 -13.10
C ALA A 24 -31.56 -13.66 -11.90
N ALA A 25 -30.71 -14.60 -11.47
CA ALA A 25 -29.69 -14.34 -10.47
C ALA A 25 -28.82 -13.22 -11.02
N ALA A 26 -28.96 -12.02 -10.46
CA ALA A 26 -28.02 -10.95 -10.72
C ALA A 26 -26.62 -11.51 -10.43
N PRO A 27 -25.63 -11.31 -11.31
CA PRO A 27 -24.26 -11.67 -10.97
C PRO A 27 -23.94 -11.00 -9.63
N PRO A 28 -23.20 -11.66 -8.73
CA PRO A 28 -22.78 -11.02 -7.50
C PRO A 28 -22.13 -9.70 -7.90
N ALA A 29 -22.69 -8.59 -7.43
CA ALA A 29 -22.03 -7.30 -7.54
C ALA A 29 -20.66 -7.53 -6.94
N ARG A 30 -19.61 -7.52 -7.79
CA ARG A 30 -18.27 -7.34 -7.27
C ARG A 30 -18.38 -6.04 -6.51
N ALA A 31 -18.28 -6.10 -5.18
CA ALA A 31 -18.02 -4.90 -4.41
C ALA A 31 -16.86 -4.23 -5.14
N SER A 32 -17.10 -3.05 -5.72
CA SER A 32 -16.01 -2.22 -6.22
C SER A 32 -15.06 -2.14 -5.05
N GLN A 33 -13.90 -2.79 -5.16
CA GLN A 33 -12.84 -2.52 -4.21
C GLN A 33 -12.71 -1.00 -4.22
N PRO A 34 -12.75 -0.32 -3.04
CA PRO A 34 -12.46 1.09 -3.04
C PRO A 34 -11.15 1.23 -3.81
N ALA A 35 -11.17 2.03 -4.88
CA ALA A 35 -9.97 2.31 -5.66
C ALA A 35 -8.88 2.65 -4.64
N LEU A 36 -7.70 2.01 -4.72
CA LEU A 36 -6.61 2.22 -3.76
C LEU A 36 -6.58 3.71 -3.39
N GLU A 37 -6.89 4.04 -2.13
CA GLU A 37 -6.97 5.44 -1.71
C GLU A 37 -5.62 5.84 -1.09
N HIS A 38 -5.66 6.71 -0.07
CA HIS A 38 -4.51 7.02 0.75
C HIS A 38 -4.52 6.09 1.97
N CYS A 39 -3.69 5.07 1.97
CA CYS A 39 -3.64 4.05 3.02
C CYS A 39 -2.45 4.24 3.95
N VAL A 40 -2.67 3.94 5.24
CA VAL A 40 -1.64 3.87 6.28
C VAL A 40 -1.51 2.42 6.72
N LEU A 41 -0.31 1.86 6.66
CA LEU A 41 -0.01 0.52 7.16
C LEU A 41 1.01 0.62 8.32
N ALA A 42 0.60 0.18 9.49
CA ALA A 42 1.45 0.11 10.68
C ALA A 42 2.19 -1.21 10.72
N LEU A 43 3.52 -1.18 10.53
CA LEU A 43 4.33 -2.39 10.39
C LEU A 43 4.37 -3.25 11.67
N ASP A 44 4.29 -2.63 12.85
CA ASP A 44 4.31 -3.36 14.12
C ASP A 44 3.05 -4.22 14.35
N THR A 45 1.92 -3.84 13.74
CA THR A 45 0.63 -4.53 13.92
C THR A 45 0.09 -5.20 12.65
N GLY A 46 0.64 -4.86 11.48
CA GLY A 46 0.11 -5.26 10.18
C GLY A 46 -1.24 -4.63 9.83
N ARG A 47 -1.73 -3.64 10.58
CA ARG A 47 -3.03 -3.02 10.35
C ARG A 47 -2.93 -1.95 9.28
N GLN A 48 -3.75 -2.08 8.24
CA GLN A 48 -3.94 -1.06 7.21
C GLN A 48 -5.26 -0.31 7.40
N THR A 49 -5.27 0.99 7.16
CA THR A 49 -6.49 1.82 7.12
C THR A 49 -6.38 2.83 5.98
N CYS A 50 -7.42 2.96 5.18
CA CYS A 50 -7.45 3.83 4.00
C CYS A 50 -8.41 5.00 4.17
N TYR A 51 -8.08 6.12 3.54
CA TYR A 51 -8.74 7.41 3.67
C TYR A 51 -8.96 8.04 2.30
N GLY A 52 -10.07 8.77 2.17
CA GLY A 52 -10.45 9.43 0.91
C GLY A 52 -9.56 10.59 0.49
N ASN A 53 -8.62 11.04 1.33
CA ASN A 53 -7.63 12.07 0.97
C ASN A 53 -6.30 11.89 1.73
N PHE A 54 -5.24 12.44 1.16
CA PHE A 54 -3.88 12.34 1.69
C PHE A 54 -3.73 12.99 3.06
N SER A 55 -4.40 14.13 3.28
CA SER A 55 -4.31 14.85 4.56
C SER A 55 -4.81 14.00 5.73
N ALA A 56 -5.94 13.32 5.58
CA ALA A 56 -6.49 12.42 6.60
C ALA A 56 -5.57 11.22 6.88
N ALA A 57 -4.94 10.66 5.84
CA ALA A 57 -3.98 9.58 5.99
C ALA A 57 -2.74 10.03 6.79
N ILE A 58 -2.14 11.16 6.42
CA ILE A 58 -0.97 11.71 7.11
C ILE A 58 -1.31 12.18 8.53
N SER A 59 -2.48 12.76 8.73
CA SER A 59 -2.95 13.12 10.07
C SER A 59 -3.03 11.89 10.96
N THR A 60 -3.57 10.78 10.46
CA THR A 60 -3.60 9.56 11.27
C THR A 60 -2.21 8.95 11.47
N ALA A 61 -1.41 8.88 10.40
CA ALA A 61 -0.06 8.31 10.45
C ALA A 61 0.89 9.09 11.38
N SER A 62 0.64 10.39 11.56
CA SER A 62 1.40 11.25 12.47
C SER A 62 0.79 11.36 13.88
N GLY A 63 -0.29 10.63 14.17
CA GLY A 63 -1.00 10.73 15.45
C GLY A 63 -1.67 12.09 15.68
N GLY A 64 -2.08 12.77 14.62
CA GLY A 64 -2.74 14.08 14.63
C GLY A 64 -1.78 15.28 14.68
N ARG A 65 -0.47 15.06 14.51
CA ARG A 65 0.52 16.15 14.56
C ARG A 65 0.62 16.94 13.27
N ILE A 66 0.32 16.29 12.15
CA ILE A 66 0.26 16.93 10.84
C ILE A 66 -1.21 16.98 10.43
N THR A 67 -1.85 18.13 10.55
CA THR A 67 -3.28 18.29 10.25
C THR A 67 -3.55 18.96 8.91
N ASP A 68 -2.55 19.64 8.34
CA ASP A 68 -2.70 20.50 7.17
C ASP A 68 -1.79 20.07 6.00
N ALA A 69 -1.62 18.75 5.82
CA ALA A 69 -0.89 18.23 4.67
C ALA A 69 -1.64 18.56 3.36
N PRO A 70 -0.93 18.90 2.26
CA PRO A 70 -1.59 19.20 1.00
C PRO A 70 -2.29 17.96 0.44
N ASP A 71 -3.58 18.08 0.08
CA ASP A 71 -4.35 16.97 -0.49
C ASP A 71 -3.80 16.43 -1.82
N ASN A 72 -3.00 17.24 -2.52
CA ASN A 72 -2.37 16.88 -3.78
C ASN A 72 -0.89 17.24 -3.79
N LEU A 73 -0.04 16.26 -3.50
CA LEU A 73 1.40 16.45 -3.49
C LEU A 73 1.98 16.69 -4.88
N LYS A 74 1.33 16.24 -5.97
CA LYS A 74 1.75 16.51 -7.34
C LYS A 74 1.54 17.97 -7.75
N ALA A 75 0.43 18.58 -7.31
CA ALA A 75 0.21 20.01 -7.48
C ALA A 75 1.17 20.83 -6.60
N ALA A 76 1.52 20.30 -5.42
CA ALA A 76 2.46 20.92 -4.49
C ALA A 76 3.94 20.67 -4.83
N SER A 77 4.28 19.67 -5.63
CA SER A 77 5.67 19.27 -5.97
C SER A 77 6.31 20.18 -7.01
N GLY A 78 5.52 20.99 -7.72
CA GLY A 78 5.98 22.17 -8.43
C GLY A 78 6.35 23.35 -7.52
N GLY A 79 6.21 23.22 -6.19
CA GLY A 79 6.48 24.25 -5.18
C GLY A 79 7.04 23.69 -3.87
N SER A 80 7.28 24.59 -2.91
CA SER A 80 7.90 24.30 -1.61
C SER A 80 7.06 23.40 -0.69
N GLY A 81 5.78 23.15 -0.99
CA GLY A 81 4.83 22.55 -0.04
C GLY A 81 5.19 21.15 0.44
N LEU A 82 5.72 20.28 -0.44
CA LEU A 82 6.12 18.94 -0.05
C LEU A 82 7.43 18.92 0.75
N GLN A 83 8.35 19.81 0.41
CA GLN A 83 9.59 20.01 1.15
C GLN A 83 9.32 20.62 2.53
N GLU A 84 8.33 21.51 2.61
CA GLU A 84 7.86 22.14 3.84
C GLU A 84 7.15 21.14 4.75
N LEU A 85 6.24 20.31 4.21
CA LEU A 85 5.62 19.21 4.94
C LEU A 85 6.67 18.25 5.53
N ARG A 86 7.70 17.91 4.74
CA ARG A 86 8.81 17.09 5.19
C ARG A 86 9.62 17.79 6.29
N ALA A 87 9.92 19.07 6.13
CA ALA A 87 10.67 19.84 7.12
C ALA A 87 9.89 19.96 8.45
N GLU A 88 8.59 20.19 8.39
CA GLU A 88 7.69 20.21 9.54
C GLU A 88 7.64 18.85 10.21
N THR A 89 7.46 17.77 9.44
CA THR A 89 7.45 16.41 9.98
C THR A 89 8.79 16.07 10.63
N SER A 90 9.92 16.39 10.01
CA SER A 90 11.25 16.18 10.61
C SER A 90 11.36 16.88 11.96
N ARG A 91 10.93 18.15 12.07
CA ARG A 91 10.93 18.90 13.34
C ARG A 91 10.01 18.24 14.37
N LEU A 92 8.81 17.84 13.96
CA LEU A 92 7.86 17.16 14.83
C LEU A 92 8.39 15.81 15.30
N MET A 93 9.18 15.10 14.50
CA MET A 93 9.81 13.84 14.85
C MET A 93 10.99 13.99 15.81
N GLU A 94 11.78 15.06 15.68
CA GLU A 94 12.86 15.40 16.62
C GLU A 94 12.31 15.72 18.02
N ASP A 95 11.15 16.38 18.10
CA ASP A 95 10.54 16.84 19.35
C ASP A 95 9.97 15.68 20.23
N VAL A 96 9.66 14.54 19.62
CA VAL A 96 9.08 13.37 20.34
C VAL A 96 10.12 12.45 20.97
N GLY A 97 11.42 12.65 20.70
CA GLY A 97 12.49 11.84 21.29
C GLY A 97 12.18 10.35 21.37
N GLY A 98 11.74 9.73 20.27
CA GLY A 98 11.50 8.27 20.20
C GLY A 98 10.54 7.69 21.26
N ALA A 99 9.70 8.51 21.90
CA ALA A 99 8.84 8.06 22.99
C ALA A 99 7.48 7.59 22.48
N ASN A 100 7.39 6.29 22.14
CA ASN A 100 6.18 5.47 22.13
C ASN A 100 5.03 5.85 21.18
N GLY A 101 5.29 6.53 20.07
CA GLY A 101 4.33 6.72 18.98
C GLY A 101 4.90 6.24 17.67
N ASP A 102 4.09 5.52 16.89
CA ASP A 102 4.43 5.15 15.52
C ASP A 102 4.89 6.39 14.74
N VAL A 103 5.98 6.26 13.99
CA VAL A 103 6.51 7.31 13.13
C VAL A 103 6.33 6.93 11.67
N ILE A 104 6.09 7.91 10.81
CA ILE A 104 6.09 7.70 9.37
C ILE A 104 7.51 7.37 8.93
N ILE A 105 7.73 6.22 8.31
CA ILE A 105 9.05 5.77 7.82
C ILE A 105 9.18 5.84 6.29
N GLY A 106 8.05 5.84 5.57
CA GLY A 106 8.01 5.84 4.12
C GLY A 106 6.65 6.26 3.59
N THR A 107 6.60 7.03 2.50
CA THR A 107 5.39 7.21 1.68
C THR A 107 5.69 6.80 0.24
N PHE A 108 4.84 5.98 -0.34
CA PHE A 108 4.94 5.44 -1.70
C PHE A 108 3.74 5.90 -2.51
N PHE A 109 3.97 6.17 -3.78
CA PHE A 109 3.01 6.81 -4.69
C PHE A 109 2.89 5.99 -5.96
N THR A 110 1.66 5.83 -6.45
CA THR A 110 1.46 5.05 -7.67
C THR A 110 1.90 5.75 -8.94
N ASP A 111 1.92 7.09 -8.93
CA ASP A 111 2.37 7.86 -10.07
C ASP A 111 3.71 8.56 -9.78
N LYS A 112 4.37 9.00 -10.86
CA LYS A 112 5.51 9.92 -10.76
C LYS A 112 5.09 11.26 -10.17
N ASP A 113 6.08 12.04 -9.75
CA ASP A 113 5.97 13.38 -9.17
C ASP A 113 5.08 13.41 -7.91
N TYR A 114 5.07 12.33 -7.14
CA TYR A 114 4.27 12.15 -5.93
C TYR A 114 2.75 12.22 -6.20
N GLY A 115 2.33 11.71 -7.35
CA GLY A 115 0.92 11.64 -7.75
C GLY A 115 0.25 10.31 -7.46
N GLY A 116 -1.04 10.25 -7.75
CA GLY A 116 -1.83 9.04 -7.63
C GLY A 116 -2.19 8.71 -6.19
N THR A 117 -2.36 7.42 -5.95
CA THR A 117 -2.79 6.85 -4.67
C THR A 117 -1.56 6.62 -3.80
N THR A 118 -1.72 6.57 -2.46
CA THR A 118 -0.55 6.57 -1.56
C THR A 118 -0.59 5.46 -0.54
N LEU A 119 0.55 4.84 -0.30
CA LEU A 119 0.81 3.99 0.85
C LEU A 119 1.79 4.71 1.79
N THR A 120 1.33 5.03 3.00
CA THR A 120 2.16 5.54 4.08
C THR A 120 2.45 4.41 5.06
N LEU A 121 3.72 4.12 5.28
CA LEU A 121 4.17 3.12 6.24
C LEU A 121 4.59 3.79 7.55
N THR A 122 4.13 3.22 8.65
CA THR A 122 4.56 3.63 9.99
C THR A 122 5.30 2.49 10.71
N GLY A 123 6.24 2.85 11.56
CA GLY A 123 6.99 1.93 12.42
C GLY A 123 7.22 2.50 13.81
N SER A 124 7.55 1.62 14.76
CA SER A 124 7.68 1.96 16.18
C SER A 124 8.80 2.93 16.52
N HIS A 125 9.75 3.16 15.61
CA HIS A 125 10.86 4.09 15.80
C HIS A 125 11.45 4.61 14.48
N PRO A 126 12.20 5.73 14.51
CA PRO A 126 13.03 6.15 13.39
C PRO A 126 14.12 5.13 13.06
N CYS A 127 14.61 5.13 11.82
CA CYS A 127 15.71 4.24 11.43
C CYS A 127 17.06 4.79 11.84
N ARG A 128 18.04 3.89 11.95
CA ARG A 128 19.41 4.21 12.34
C ARG A 128 20.17 4.93 11.22
N GLY A 129 19.78 4.74 9.95
CA GLY A 129 20.44 5.36 8.80
C GLY A 129 21.86 4.85 8.59
N ASN A 130 22.12 3.58 8.94
CA ASN A 130 23.46 2.99 8.96
C ASN A 130 23.60 1.75 8.07
N GLY A 131 22.58 1.43 7.27
CA GLY A 131 22.58 0.27 6.36
C GLY A 131 22.15 -1.05 7.02
N ALA A 132 21.94 -1.08 8.34
CA ALA A 132 21.34 -2.21 9.02
C ALA A 132 19.81 -2.15 8.91
N SER A 133 19.18 -3.26 8.53
CA SER A 133 17.73 -3.34 8.43
C SER A 133 17.05 -2.97 9.75
N ASP A 134 16.17 -1.98 9.70
CA ASP A 134 15.28 -1.60 10.80
C ASP A 134 13.88 -2.18 10.57
N PHE A 135 13.35 -2.07 9.35
CA PHE A 135 12.03 -2.59 8.98
C PHE A 135 12.06 -3.26 7.60
N ALA A 136 11.14 -4.20 7.37
CA ALA A 136 10.91 -4.80 6.06
C ALA A 136 9.45 -5.23 5.90
N VAL A 137 8.91 -5.15 4.68
CA VAL A 137 7.52 -5.50 4.40
C VAL A 137 7.33 -5.96 2.95
N ASN A 138 6.38 -6.88 2.73
CA ASN A 138 5.87 -7.19 1.39
C ASN A 138 4.77 -6.20 1.03
N LEU A 139 4.73 -5.76 -0.22
CA LEU A 139 3.80 -4.70 -0.64
C LEU A 139 2.40 -5.23 -0.94
N ASP A 140 2.20 -6.54 -1.05
CA ASP A 140 0.90 -7.19 -1.27
C ASP A 140 0.08 -6.49 -2.37
N GLU A 141 -1.07 -5.88 -2.07
CA GLU A 141 -1.88 -5.16 -3.07
C GLU A 141 -1.21 -3.91 -3.68
N TRP A 142 -0.13 -3.41 -3.08
CA TRP A 142 0.71 -2.32 -3.56
C TRP A 142 1.91 -2.79 -4.39
N SER A 143 1.99 -4.09 -4.68
CA SER A 143 2.99 -4.65 -5.58
C SER A 143 2.80 -4.09 -7.00
N ASP A 144 3.91 -3.86 -7.70
CA ASP A 144 3.93 -3.53 -9.13
C ASP A 144 3.19 -2.24 -9.52
N VAL A 145 2.99 -1.30 -8.59
CA VAL A 145 2.30 -0.01 -8.88
C VAL A 145 3.07 1.22 -8.45
N ILE A 146 4.24 1.08 -7.80
CA ILE A 146 4.97 2.22 -7.21
C ILE A 146 5.82 2.90 -8.29
N SER A 147 5.69 4.23 -8.38
CA SER A 147 6.43 5.07 -9.33
C SER A 147 7.24 6.20 -8.69
N SER A 148 6.89 6.62 -7.47
CA SER A 148 7.67 7.61 -6.70
C SER A 148 7.63 7.34 -5.20
N VAL A 149 8.64 7.80 -4.47
CA VAL A 149 8.82 7.48 -3.04
C VAL A 149 9.35 8.64 -2.22
N GLN A 150 9.04 8.61 -0.93
CA GLN A 150 9.54 9.54 0.06
C GLN A 150 10.05 8.79 1.29
N PRO A 151 11.37 8.83 1.55
CA PRO A 151 11.96 8.36 2.80
C PRO A 151 11.67 9.34 3.94
N TRP A 152 11.29 8.86 5.13
CA TRP A 152 11.05 9.70 6.33
C TRP A 152 11.89 9.20 7.50
N ALA A 153 11.90 9.91 8.64
CA ALA A 153 12.43 9.34 9.89
C ALA A 153 13.87 8.80 9.84
N ASN A 154 14.74 9.37 9.01
CA ASN A 154 16.07 8.82 8.74
C ASN A 154 16.09 7.38 8.16
N CYS A 155 14.95 6.89 7.69
CA CYS A 155 14.78 5.60 7.05
C CYS A 155 15.07 5.68 5.56
N TRP A 156 16.19 5.10 5.12
CA TRP A 156 16.51 4.96 3.71
C TRP A 156 15.74 3.80 3.11
N ILE A 157 15.21 3.98 1.90
CA ILE A 157 14.34 2.99 1.25
C ILE A 157 15.15 2.12 0.29
N ASN A 158 14.96 0.81 0.37
CA ASN A 158 15.43 -0.13 -0.65
C ASN A 158 14.23 -0.87 -1.21
N LEU A 159 14.04 -0.79 -2.52
CA LEU A 159 12.97 -1.46 -3.25
C LEU A 159 13.49 -2.78 -3.81
N PHE A 160 12.64 -3.80 -3.77
CA PHE A 160 12.94 -5.13 -4.26
C PHE A 160 11.86 -5.59 -5.22
N SER A 161 12.26 -6.17 -6.34
CA SER A 161 11.32 -6.61 -7.39
C SER A 161 10.58 -7.90 -7.09
N GLU A 162 10.94 -8.61 -6.01
CA GLU A 162 10.22 -9.78 -5.51
C GLU A 162 9.84 -9.60 -4.03
N ALA A 163 8.94 -10.47 -3.56
CA ALA A 163 8.62 -10.56 -2.14
C ALA A 163 9.82 -11.04 -1.32
N ASN A 164 9.75 -10.83 0.00
CA ASN A 164 10.76 -11.27 0.98
C ASN A 164 12.18 -10.75 0.67
N LEU A 165 12.27 -9.52 0.15
CA LEU A 165 13.52 -8.83 -0.20
C LEU A 165 14.34 -9.56 -1.30
N GLY A 166 13.66 -10.26 -2.21
CA GLY A 166 14.26 -10.96 -3.34
C GLY A 166 14.40 -10.14 -4.63
N GLY A 167 14.99 -10.77 -5.65
CA GLY A 167 15.13 -10.20 -6.98
C GLY A 167 16.06 -8.99 -7.09
N ASP A 168 15.85 -8.18 -8.12
CA ASP A 168 16.54 -6.91 -8.34
C ASP A 168 16.29 -5.94 -7.18
N ARG A 169 17.33 -5.20 -6.78
CA ARG A 169 17.28 -4.17 -5.74
C ARG A 169 17.58 -2.79 -6.33
N ASP A 170 16.81 -1.80 -5.90
CA ASP A 170 17.09 -0.38 -6.12
C ASP A 170 17.16 0.38 -4.78
N GLY A 171 18.14 1.26 -4.62
CA GLY A 171 18.45 1.98 -3.39
C GLY A 171 19.87 1.76 -2.82
N PRO A 172 20.20 2.40 -1.68
CA PRO A 172 19.29 3.10 -0.77
C PRO A 172 18.85 4.48 -1.32
N ILE A 173 17.55 4.72 -1.34
CA ILE A 173 16.92 6.00 -1.67
C ILE A 173 16.86 6.85 -0.39
N LYS A 174 17.62 7.95 -0.38
CA LYS A 174 17.83 8.79 0.83
C LYS A 174 17.08 10.11 0.81
N ALA A 175 16.55 10.50 -0.35
CA ALA A 175 15.84 11.74 -0.56
C ALA A 175 14.51 11.47 -1.30
N PRO A 176 13.52 12.38 -1.22
CA PRO A 176 12.32 12.30 -2.04
C PRO A 176 12.72 12.08 -3.50
N THR A 177 12.12 11.06 -4.12
CA THR A 177 12.45 10.67 -5.49
C THR A 177 11.15 10.68 -6.30
N PRO A 178 10.94 11.70 -7.16
CA PRO A 178 9.70 11.88 -7.92
C PRO A 178 9.55 10.88 -9.07
N ASP A 179 10.63 10.22 -9.47
CA ASP A 179 10.62 9.14 -10.45
C ASP A 179 11.71 8.15 -10.05
N ILE A 180 11.31 6.94 -9.63
CA ILE A 180 12.26 5.87 -9.27
C ILE A 180 12.94 5.25 -10.51
N GLY A 181 12.59 5.73 -11.71
CA GLY A 181 13.20 5.35 -12.95
C GLY A 181 12.67 4.04 -13.52
N PRO A 182 12.96 3.77 -14.80
CA PRO A 182 12.41 2.62 -15.53
C PRO A 182 12.88 1.27 -14.98
N PHE A 183 13.93 1.26 -14.16
CA PHE A 183 14.44 0.03 -13.55
C PHE A 183 13.48 -0.53 -12.49
N MET A 184 12.81 0.31 -11.69
CA MET A 184 11.97 -0.15 -10.57
C MET A 184 10.50 0.32 -10.63
N ASN A 185 10.17 1.25 -11.54
CA ASN A 185 8.80 1.71 -11.77
C ASN A 185 7.84 0.53 -12.03
N ASP A 186 6.78 0.42 -11.23
CA ASP A 186 5.76 -0.64 -11.34
C ASP A 186 6.34 -2.05 -11.21
N ARG A 187 7.42 -2.22 -10.42
CA ARG A 187 8.07 -3.52 -10.19
C ARG A 187 8.32 -3.85 -8.72
N ALA A 188 8.26 -2.87 -7.82
CA ALA A 188 8.54 -3.12 -6.41
C ALA A 188 7.47 -4.03 -5.79
N ARG A 189 7.91 -5.08 -5.08
CA ARG A 189 7.06 -6.06 -4.38
C ARG A 189 7.42 -6.25 -2.91
N SER A 190 8.60 -5.81 -2.50
CA SER A 190 8.93 -5.67 -1.08
C SER A 190 9.88 -4.51 -0.85
N VAL A 191 9.94 -4.06 0.39
CA VAL A 191 10.71 -2.89 0.79
C VAL A 191 11.47 -3.17 2.07
N ARG A 192 12.70 -2.65 2.16
CA ARG A 192 13.50 -2.59 3.39
C ARG A 192 13.87 -1.15 3.73
N PHE A 193 13.83 -0.85 5.02
CA PHE A 193 14.27 0.41 5.60
C PHE A 193 15.55 0.22 6.43
N ASP A 194 16.52 1.14 6.29
CA ASP A 194 17.79 1.15 7.03
C ASP A 194 18.30 2.57 7.37
#